data_AF-A0A1G9JDV9-F1
#
_entry.id   AF-A0A1G9JDV9-F1
#
_cell.length_a   1.000
_cell.length_b   1.000
_cell.length_c   1.000
_cell.angle_alpha   90.00
_cell.angle_beta   90.00
_cell.angle_gamma   90.00
#
_symmetry.space_group_name_H-M   'P 1'
#
loop_
_entity.id
_entity.type
_entity.pdbx_description
1 polymer ?
#
loop_
_entity_poly.entity_id
_entity_poly.type
_entity_poly.pdbx_seq_one_letter_code
_entity_poly.pdbx_strand_id
1 'polypeptide(L)'
;MGGGSGVQRLIDSETVDWFPHISPDGSLATYLRFPPGTVGHPADLPVEIVAVAVQDWTATLHSWSLFGGQGTLNVNSWSPDSARFAYVAYPVGRPADPSRG
;
A
#
# COMPACT_ATOMS: atom_id res chain seq x y z
N MET A 1 -1.90 19.12 -20.94
CA MET A 1 -2.28 19.72 -19.65
C MET A 1 -3.77 19.47 -19.45
N GLY A 2 -4.14 18.42 -18.73
CA GLY A 2 -5.54 18.05 -18.44
C GLY A 2 -5.66 17.79 -16.94
N GLY A 3 -6.54 18.56 -16.28
CA GLY A 3 -6.52 18.80 -14.85
C GLY A 3 -6.95 17.61 -13.99
N GLY A 4 -6.19 17.37 -12.91
CA GLY A 4 -6.53 16.47 -11.82
C GLY A 4 -7.63 17.06 -10.91
N SER A 5 -8.79 17.36 -11.49
CA SER A 5 -9.97 17.78 -10.73
C SER A 5 -10.63 16.55 -10.11
N GLY A 6 -10.20 16.20 -8.91
CA GLY A 6 -10.85 15.15 -8.11
C GLY A 6 -9.97 14.55 -7.03
N VAL A 7 -9.01 15.30 -6.46
CA VAL A 7 -8.30 14.84 -5.27
C VAL A 7 -9.28 14.93 -4.10
N GLN A 8 -9.94 13.82 -3.80
CA GLN A 8 -10.76 13.66 -2.60
C GLN A 8 -9.90 13.05 -1.50
N ARG A 9 -9.83 13.74 -0.37
CA ARG A 9 -9.19 13.21 0.83
C ARG A 9 -10.06 12.09 1.40
N LEU A 10 -9.48 10.89 1.55
CA LEU A 10 -10.21 9.71 2.03
C LEU A 10 -10.12 9.55 3.55
N ILE A 11 -8.98 9.90 4.15
CA ILE A 11 -8.72 9.79 5.59
C ILE A 11 -7.85 10.97 6.05
N ASP A 12 -8.02 11.40 7.31
CA ASP A 12 -7.06 12.24 8.02
C ASP A 12 -6.18 11.37 8.92
N SER A 13 -4.89 11.31 8.62
CA SER A 13 -3.90 10.53 9.36
C SER A 13 -2.54 11.24 9.37
N GLU A 14 -1.69 10.89 10.33
CA GLU A 14 -0.29 11.33 10.35
C GLU A 14 0.59 10.56 9.34
N THR A 15 0.03 9.52 8.72
CA THR A 15 0.71 8.69 7.73
C THR A 15 0.67 9.31 6.35
N VAL A 16 1.51 8.80 5.47
CA VAL A 16 1.59 9.26 4.08
C VAL A 16 1.05 8.14 3.18
N ASP A 17 -0.20 8.27 2.75
CA ASP A 17 -0.94 7.22 2.06
C ASP A 17 -0.98 7.47 0.54
N TRP A 18 -0.65 6.43 -0.24
CA TRP A 18 -0.48 6.49 -1.69
C TRP A 18 -1.26 5.40 -2.41
N PHE A 19 -1.70 5.74 -3.63
CA PHE A 19 -2.26 4.83 -4.62
C PHE A 19 -3.42 3.94 -4.11
N PRO A 20 -4.59 4.53 -3.84
CA PRO A 20 -5.78 3.72 -3.63
C PRO A 20 -6.13 2.95 -4.91
N HIS A 21 -6.16 1.62 -4.82
CA HIS A 21 -6.60 0.71 -5.88
C HIS A 21 -7.89 0.03 -5.45
N ILE A 22 -8.98 0.35 -6.17
CA ILE A 22 -10.31 -0.22 -5.95
C ILE A 22 -10.40 -1.58 -6.67
N SER A 23 -11.02 -2.57 -6.03
CA SER A 23 -11.30 -3.88 -6.60
C SER A 23 -12.29 -3.77 -7.78
N PRO A 24 -12.27 -4.70 -8.76
CA PRO A 24 -13.14 -4.61 -9.93
C PRO A 24 -14.65 -4.49 -9.66
N ASP A 25 -15.13 -5.13 -8.59
CA ASP A 25 -16.52 -5.05 -8.11
C ASP A 25 -16.82 -3.77 -7.31
N GLY A 26 -15.82 -2.93 -7.04
CA GLY A 26 -15.98 -1.64 -6.37
C GLY A 26 -16.18 -1.73 -4.86
N SER A 27 -16.06 -2.90 -4.24
CA SER A 27 -16.40 -3.09 -2.82
C SER A 27 -15.21 -2.87 -1.88
N LEU A 28 -14.00 -3.18 -2.33
CA LEU A 28 -12.76 -3.12 -1.54
C LEU A 28 -11.77 -2.14 -2.18
N ALA A 29 -10.87 -1.63 -1.35
CA ALA A 29 -9.70 -0.91 -1.82
C ALA A 29 -8.45 -1.30 -1.04
N THR A 30 -7.30 -1.23 -1.71
CA THR A 30 -5.99 -1.35 -1.10
C THR A 30 -5.16 -0.11 -1.37
N TYR A 31 -4.36 0.34 -0.40
CA TYR A 31 -3.41 1.44 -0.59
C TYR A 31 -2.09 1.15 0.12
N LEU A 32 -1.04 1.86 -0.29
CA LEU A 32 0.28 1.83 0.34
C LEU A 32 0.37 2.94 1.39
N ARG A 33 0.73 2.60 2.62
CA ARG A 33 0.91 3.52 3.74
C ARG A 33 2.38 3.61 4.10
N PHE A 34 2.93 4.82 4.05
CA PHE A 34 4.27 5.13 4.53
C PHE A 34 4.25 5.67 5.97
N PRO A 35 5.38 5.54 6.69
CA PRO A 35 5.55 6.17 8.00
C PRO A 35 5.34 7.70 7.94
N PRO A 36 4.91 8.32 9.06
CA PRO A 36 4.81 9.77 9.17
C PRO A 36 6.11 10.50 8.79
N GLY A 37 5.97 11.65 8.14
CA GLY A 37 7.11 12.47 7.71
C GLY A 37 7.87 11.94 6.49
N THR A 38 7.40 10.87 5.84
CA THR A 38 7.98 10.40 4.56
C THR A 38 7.84 11.46 3.48
N VAL A 39 8.94 11.82 2.83
CA VAL A 39 8.98 12.81 1.73
C VAL A 39 9.12 12.10 0.39
N GLY A 40 8.27 12.47 -0.57
CA GLY A 40 8.25 11.86 -1.90
C GLY A 40 7.67 10.46 -1.88
N HIS A 41 8.20 9.58 -2.74
CA HIS A 41 7.78 8.19 -2.85
C HIS A 41 9.02 7.28 -2.88
N PRO A 42 9.69 7.07 -1.73
CA PRO A 42 10.95 6.34 -1.65
C PRO A 42 10.74 4.81 -1.66
N ALA A 43 11.80 4.09 -2.01
CA ALA A 43 11.94 2.65 -1.77
C ALA A 43 12.53 2.38 -0.36
N ASP A 44 12.59 1.11 0.03
CA ASP A 44 13.34 0.60 1.18
C ASP A 44 12.92 1.16 2.55
N LEU A 45 11.61 1.25 2.79
CA LEU A 45 11.00 1.67 4.05
C LEU A 45 10.09 0.58 4.66
N PRO A 46 9.85 0.62 5.99
CA PRO A 46 8.83 -0.20 6.64
C PRO A 46 7.44 0.38 6.32
N VAL A 47 6.81 -0.12 5.27
CA VAL A 47 5.50 0.32 4.77
C VAL A 47 4.42 -0.67 5.18
N GLU A 48 3.16 -0.25 5.06
CA GLU A 48 2.02 -1.16 5.16
C GLU A 48 1.21 -1.15 3.86
N ILE A 49 0.67 -2.31 3.47
CA ILE A 49 -0.47 -2.34 2.55
C ILE A 49 -1.73 -2.45 3.40
N VAL A 50 -2.70 -1.59 3.16
CA VAL A 50 -3.92 -1.51 3.96
C VAL A 50 -5.11 -1.80 3.06
N ALA A 51 -5.97 -2.73 3.49
CA ALA A 51 -7.25 -3.02 2.85
C ALA A 51 -8.41 -2.40 3.65
N VAL A 52 -9.34 -1.77 2.93
CA VAL A 52 -10.53 -1.10 3.48
C VAL A 52 -11.77 -1.41 2.64
N ALA A 53 -12.95 -1.14 3.17
CA ALA A 53 -14.18 -1.11 2.39
C ALA A 53 -14.32 0.24 1.69
N VAL A 54 -14.71 0.28 0.41
CA VAL A 54 -14.84 1.55 -0.34
C VAL A 54 -15.89 2.49 0.26
N GLN A 55 -16.91 1.94 0.90
CA GLN A 55 -17.94 2.71 1.59
C GLN A 55 -17.47 3.37 2.90
N ASP A 56 -16.39 2.85 3.52
CA ASP A 56 -15.83 3.37 4.76
C ASP A 56 -14.31 3.14 4.77
N TRP A 57 -13.59 4.16 4.32
CA TRP A 57 -12.14 4.17 4.26
C TRP A 57 -11.49 4.18 5.65
N THR A 58 -12.23 4.52 6.71
CA THR A 58 -11.70 4.52 8.08
C THR A 58 -11.66 3.12 8.69
N ALA A 59 -12.51 2.22 8.21
CA ALA A 59 -12.54 0.82 8.62
C ALA A 59 -11.42 0.02 7.93
N THR A 60 -10.26 -0.06 8.60
CA THR A 60 -9.20 -1.00 8.19
C THR A 60 -9.69 -2.43 8.37
N LEU A 61 -9.86 -3.14 7.25
CA LEU A 61 -10.21 -4.56 7.25
C LEU A 61 -8.97 -5.42 7.54
N HIS A 62 -7.82 -5.02 6.99
CA HIS A 62 -6.55 -5.69 7.23
C HIS A 62 -5.37 -4.77 6.90
N SER A 63 -4.22 -4.99 7.53
CA SER A 63 -2.95 -4.40 7.12
C SER A 63 -1.82 -5.44 7.10
N TRP A 64 -0.96 -5.36 6.09
CA TRP A 64 0.26 -6.17 5.98
C TRP A 64 1.48 -5.26 6.06
N SER A 65 2.22 -5.35 7.17
CA SER A 65 3.49 -4.63 7.34
C SER A 65 4.61 -5.36 6.60
N LEU A 66 5.39 -4.62 5.81
CA LEU A 66 6.47 -5.19 4.99
C LEU A 66 7.57 -4.15 4.74
N PHE A 67 8.78 -4.64 4.41
CA PHE A 67 9.84 -3.78 3.92
C PHE A 67 9.67 -3.59 2.40
N GLY A 68 9.53 -2.35 1.94
CA GLY A 68 9.08 -2.03 0.58
C GLY A 68 9.07 -0.52 0.30
N GLY A 69 8.17 -0.06 -0.56
CA GLY A 69 8.03 1.37 -0.91
C GLY A 69 7.72 1.54 -2.39
N GLN A 70 8.48 2.38 -3.09
CA GLN A 70 8.38 2.56 -4.55
C GLN A 70 8.62 1.25 -5.30
N GLY A 71 7.56 0.64 -5.80
CA GLY A 71 7.56 -0.66 -6.47
C GLY A 71 6.59 -1.66 -5.82
N THR A 72 6.14 -1.42 -4.58
CA THR A 72 5.32 -2.35 -3.81
C THR A 72 3.89 -2.49 -4.36
N LEU A 73 3.21 -1.37 -4.63
CA LEU A 73 1.80 -1.34 -5.04
C LEU A 73 1.49 -0.18 -6.00
N ASN A 74 2.29 -0.01 -7.05
CA ASN A 74 2.23 1.17 -7.93
C ASN A 74 1.06 1.15 -8.91
N VAL A 75 0.58 -0.04 -9.28
CA VAL A 75 -0.52 -0.23 -10.23
C VAL A 75 -1.59 -1.12 -9.61
N ASN A 76 -2.82 -0.94 -10.08
CA ASN A 76 -3.93 -1.79 -9.64
C ASN A 76 -3.60 -3.25 -9.97
N SER A 77 -3.55 -4.07 -8.93
CA SER A 77 -3.09 -5.46 -8.99
C SER A 77 -4.15 -6.42 -8.43
N TRP A 78 -5.42 -5.99 -8.40
CA TRP A 78 -6.54 -6.85 -8.05
C TRP A 78 -6.81 -7.91 -9.11
N SER A 79 -7.18 -9.11 -8.68
CA SER A 79 -7.70 -10.14 -9.56
C SER A 79 -9.05 -9.72 -10.15
N PRO A 80 -9.40 -10.17 -11.36
CA PRO A 80 -10.68 -9.81 -12.00
C PRO A 80 -11.92 -10.21 -11.20
N ASP A 81 -11.80 -11.21 -10.33
CA ASP A 81 -12.86 -11.70 -9.44
C ASP A 81 -12.91 -10.96 -8.09
N SER A 82 -12.12 -9.89 -7.90
CA SER A 82 -11.98 -9.11 -6.66
C SER A 82 -11.52 -9.89 -5.42
N ALA A 83 -11.17 -11.17 -5.53
CA ALA A 83 -10.90 -12.01 -4.37
C ALA A 83 -9.47 -11.88 -3.83
N ARG A 84 -8.53 -11.39 -4.66
CA ARG A 84 -7.09 -11.35 -4.38
C ARG A 84 -6.48 -10.10 -4.97
N PHE A 85 -5.34 -9.68 -4.43
CA PHE A 85 -4.45 -8.72 -5.07
C PHE A 85 -3.00 -9.17 -4.92
N ALA A 86 -2.13 -8.67 -5.79
CA ALA A 86 -0.69 -8.91 -5.73
C ALA A 86 0.08 -7.66 -5.28
N TYR A 87 1.23 -7.87 -4.66
CA TYR A 87 2.15 -6.82 -4.25
C TYR A 87 3.60 -7.31 -4.26
N VAL A 88 4.55 -6.38 -4.20
CA VAL A 88 5.99 -6.67 -4.11
C VAL A 88 6.54 -6.23 -2.76
N ALA A 89 7.17 -7.15 -2.03
CA ALA A 89 7.99 -6.83 -0.86
C ALA A 89 9.48 -6.98 -1.20
N TYR A 90 10.34 -6.30 -0.46
CA TYR A 90 11.79 -6.41 -0.58
C TYR A 90 12.29 -7.32 0.55
N PRO A 91 12.38 -8.63 0.33
CA PRO A 91 13.02 -9.51 1.29
C PRO A 91 14.52 -9.21 1.26
N VAL A 92 14.95 -8.22 2.03
CA VAL A 92 16.35 -8.17 2.46
C VAL A 92 16.57 -9.44 3.26
N GLY A 93 17.32 -10.37 2.66
CA GLY A 93 17.71 -11.61 3.33
C GLY A 93 18.25 -11.23 4.70
N ARG A 94 17.74 -11.86 5.76
CA ARG A 94 18.33 -11.79 7.10
C ARG A 94 19.85 -11.86 6.93
N PRO A 95 20.66 -10.96 7.53
CA PRO A 95 22.11 -11.08 7.48
C PRO A 95 22.48 -12.53 7.80
N ALA A 96 23.37 -13.13 6.99
CA ALA A 96 23.80 -14.50 7.23
C ALA A 96 24.24 -14.63 8.69
N ASP A 97 23.67 -15.61 9.40
CA ASP A 97 24.06 -15.93 10.76
C ASP A 97 25.55 -16.32 10.77
N PRO A 98 26.44 -15.53 11.41
CA PRO A 98 27.86 -15.82 11.42
C PRO A 98 28.23 -17.05 12.26
N SER A 99 27.27 -17.72 12.92
CA SER A 99 27.54 -18.88 13.79
C SER A 99 27.60 -20.24 13.08
N ARG A 100 27.50 -20.29 11.74
CA ARG A 100 27.81 -21.50 10.96
C ARG A 100 29.19 -21.40 10.30
N GLY A 101 30.23 -21.65 11.09
CA GLY A 101 31.61 -21.86 10.66
C GLY A 101 32.25 -22.98 11.45
#